data_AF-A0A2D3TD63-F1
#
_entry.id   AF-A0A2D3TD63-F1
#
_cell.length_a   1.000
_cell.length_b   1.000
_cell.length_c   1.000
_cell.angle_alpha   90.00
_cell.angle_beta   90.00
_cell.angle_gamma   90.00
#
_symmetry.space_group_name_H-M   'P 1'
#
loop_
_entity.id
_entity.type
_entity.pdbx_description
1 polymer ?
#
loop_
_entity_poly.entity_id
_entity_poly.type
_entity_poly.pdbx_seq_one_letter_code
_entity_poly.pdbx_strand_id
1 'polypeptide(L)'
;MPAVTIRNLSEEIYQNIKLRAVKNGRSAEAEIRQILKEAVSPTSYLKIGSELAAFSQKFGPSAKEDLPLALARHATNQIASLEN
;
A
#
# COMPACT_ATOMS: atom_id res chain seq x y z
N MET A 1 18.79 6.56 13.55
CA MET A 1 17.37 6.98 13.54
C MET A 1 17.28 8.27 12.72
N PRO A 2 16.32 8.41 11.80
CA PRO A 2 16.11 9.67 11.10
C PRO A 2 15.64 10.74 12.10
N ALA A 3 16.16 11.96 11.95
CA ALA A 3 15.81 13.12 12.78
C ALA A 3 15.39 14.29 11.89
N VAL A 4 14.41 15.08 12.36
CA VAL A 4 13.88 16.24 11.64
C VAL A 4 13.91 17.43 12.57
N THR A 5 14.40 18.58 12.09
CA THR A 5 14.37 19.86 12.81
C THR A 5 13.48 20.83 12.04
N ILE A 6 12.43 21.32 12.71
CA ILE A 6 11.51 22.32 12.15
C ILE A 6 11.98 23.68 12.64
N ARG A 7 12.44 24.54 11.72
CA ARG A 7 12.88 25.90 12.02
C ARG A 7 11.73 26.89 11.85
N ASN A 8 11.75 27.98 12.62
CA ASN A 8 10.76 29.06 12.56
C ASN A 8 9.31 28.57 12.75
N LEU A 9 9.11 27.58 13.63
CA LEU A 9 7.76 27.15 14.00
C LEU A 9 7.07 28.27 14.78
N SER A 10 5.91 28.71 14.30
CA SER A 10 5.10 29.69 15.03
C SER A 10 4.76 29.17 16.42
N GLU A 11 4.86 30.04 17.42
CA GLU A 11 4.52 29.73 18.81
C GLU A 11 3.08 29.19 18.92
N GLU A 12 2.15 29.76 18.17
CA GLU A 12 0.76 29.30 18.10
C GLU A 12 0.66 27.81 17.70
N ILE A 13 1.42 27.41 16.66
CA ILE A 13 1.42 26.02 16.19
C ILE A 13 2.02 25.10 17.25
N TYR A 14 3.11 25.52 17.90
CA TYR A 14 3.73 24.75 18.96
C TYR A 14 2.79 24.54 20.16
N GLN A 15 2.08 25.58 20.58
CA GLN A 15 1.09 25.48 21.65
C GLN A 15 -0.08 24.56 21.27
N ASN A 16 -0.58 24.67 20.04
CA ASN A 16 -1.65 23.79 19.55
C ASN A 16 -1.22 22.30 19.54
N ILE A 17 0.02 22.01 19.12
CA ILE A 17 0.59 20.66 19.19
C ILE A 17 0.68 20.19 20.64
N LYS A 18 1.18 21.04 21.54
CA LYS A 18 1.32 20.70 22.97
C LYS A 18 -0.03 20.40 23.62
N LEU A 19 -1.06 21.21 23.33
CA LEU A 19 -2.42 20.99 23.81
C LEU A 19 -3.00 19.67 23.27
N ARG A 20 -2.81 19.37 21.98
CA ARG A 20 -3.23 18.11 21.36
C ARG A 20 -2.50 16.91 21.99
N ALA A 21 -1.21 17.04 22.27
CA ALA A 21 -0.40 16.00 22.90
C ALA A 21 -0.90 15.67 24.32
N VAL A 22 -1.20 16.70 25.13
CA VAL A 22 -1.78 16.52 26.49
C VAL A 22 -3.13 15.80 26.41
N LYS A 23 -4.01 16.20 25.48
CA LYS A 23 -5.31 15.55 25.25
C LYS A 23 -5.16 14.07 24.90
N ASN A 24 -4.12 13.71 24.16
CA ASN A 24 -3.85 12.35 23.73
C ASN A 24 -2.97 11.55 24.71
N GLY A 25 -2.54 12.14 25.84
CA GLY A 25 -1.64 11.49 26.80
C GLY A 25 -0.25 11.18 26.24
N ARG A 26 0.25 12.01 25.33
CA ARG A 26 1.53 11.83 24.63
C ARG A 26 2.47 13.01 24.86
N SER A 27 3.77 12.78 24.62
CA SER A 27 4.73 13.88 24.52
C SER A 27 4.50 14.67 23.23
N ALA A 28 4.94 15.93 23.19
CA ALA A 28 4.84 16.76 21.99
C ALA A 28 5.57 16.12 20.79
N GLU A 29 6.74 15.51 21.01
CA GLU A 29 7.47 14.79 19.97
C GLU A 29 6.69 13.58 19.45
N ALA A 30 6.08 12.79 20.34
CA ALA A 30 5.26 11.65 19.95
C ALA A 30 4.03 12.09 19.14
N GLU A 31 3.43 13.23 19.51
CA GLU A 31 2.32 13.80 18.75
C GLU A 31 2.76 14.33 17.38
N ILE A 32 3.89 15.02 17.28
CA ILE A 32 4.47 15.45 15.98
C ILE A 32 4.70 14.24 15.09
N ARG A 33 5.27 13.16 15.63
CA ARG A 33 5.50 11.92 14.88
C ARG A 33 4.19 11.30 14.41
N GLN A 34 3.16 11.31 15.25
CA GLN A 34 1.84 10.80 14.88
C GLN A 34 1.20 11.65 13.77
N ILE A 35 1.24 12.98 13.88
CA ILE A 35 0.71 13.89 12.86
C ILE A 35 1.41 13.65 11.52
N LEU A 36 2.74 13.55 11.53
CA LEU A 36 3.51 13.24 10.32
C LEU A 36 3.13 11.87 9.77
N LYS A 37 3.01 10.85 10.62
CA LYS A 37 2.56 9.51 10.20
C LYS A 37 1.19 9.56 9.55
N GLU A 38 0.22 10.25 10.14
CA GLU A 38 -1.13 10.40 9.60
C GLU A 38 -1.12 11.15 8.26
N ALA A 39 -0.35 12.23 8.15
CA ALA A 39 -0.25 13.05 6.95
C ALA A 39 0.45 12.35 5.77
N VAL A 40 1.44 11.49 6.05
CA VAL A 40 2.16 10.74 5.01
C VAL A 40 1.59 9.33 4.80
N SER A 41 0.64 8.90 5.62
CA SER A 41 -0.05 7.64 5.39
C SER A 41 -0.92 7.80 4.14
N PRO A 42 -0.69 7.00 3.08
CA PRO A 42 -1.51 7.08 1.88
C PRO A 42 -2.96 6.73 2.27
N THR A 43 -3.86 7.70 2.18
CA THR A 43 -5.28 7.59 2.54
C THR A 43 -6.01 6.46 1.78
N SER A 44 -5.43 5.95 0.70
CA SER A 44 -6.09 4.98 -0.17
C SER A 44 -5.09 4.23 -1.05
N TYR A 45 -4.26 3.37 -0.47
CA TYR A 45 -4.10 2.08 -1.13
C TYR A 45 -5.27 1.22 -0.67
N LEU A 46 -6.41 1.44 -1.32
CA LEU A 46 -7.39 0.38 -1.50
C LEU A 46 -6.59 -0.79 -2.06
N LYS A 47 -6.23 -1.75 -1.21
CA LYS A 47 -5.48 -2.94 -1.59
C LYS A 47 -6.39 -3.86 -2.38
N ILE A 48 -7.04 -3.35 -3.43
CA ILE A 48 -8.01 -4.08 -4.25
C ILE A 48 -7.38 -5.39 -4.71
N GLY A 49 -6.10 -5.39 -5.10
CA GLY A 49 -5.38 -6.62 -5.44
C GLY A 49 -5.25 -7.61 -4.27
N SER A 50 -4.94 -7.15 -3.06
CA SER A 50 -4.82 -8.03 -1.88
C SER A 50 -6.18 -8.50 -1.36
N GLU A 51 -7.19 -7.62 -1.36
CA GLU A 51 -8.57 -7.95 -1.00
C GLU A 51 -9.20 -8.90 -2.02
N LEU A 52 -8.95 -8.69 -3.31
CA LEU A 52 -9.40 -9.59 -4.38
C LEU A 52 -8.68 -10.94 -4.31
N ALA A 53 -7.38 -10.97 -4.00
CA ALA A 53 -6.63 -12.21 -3.78
C ALA A 53 -7.11 -12.96 -2.52
N ALA A 54 -7.43 -12.25 -1.44
CA ALA A 54 -8.02 -12.84 -0.24
C ALA A 54 -9.44 -13.38 -0.53
N PHE A 55 -10.22 -12.66 -1.34
CA PHE A 55 -11.53 -13.10 -1.81
C PHE A 55 -11.43 -14.34 -2.69
N SER A 56 -10.51 -14.39 -3.66
CA SER A 56 -10.31 -15.57 -4.52
C SER A 56 -9.75 -16.77 -3.74
N GLN A 57 -8.97 -16.57 -2.67
CA GLN A 57 -8.56 -17.68 -1.81
C GLN A 57 -9.72 -18.24 -0.97
N LYS A 58 -10.65 -17.37 -0.55
CA LYS A 58 -11.81 -17.76 0.26
C LYS A 58 -12.96 -18.34 -0.58
N PHE A 59 -13.15 -17.85 -1.80
CA PHE A 59 -14.34 -18.12 -2.63
C PHE A 59 -14.02 -18.46 -4.09
N GLY A 60 -12.77 -18.32 -4.52
CA GLY A 60 -12.35 -18.73 -5.85
C GLY A 60 -12.35 -20.26 -5.97
N PRO A 61 -12.36 -20.77 -7.21
CA PRO A 61 -12.34 -22.20 -7.46
C PRO A 61 -11.12 -22.81 -6.76
N SER A 62 -11.36 -23.76 -5.86
CA SER A 62 -10.29 -24.58 -5.28
C SER A 62 -9.53 -25.21 -6.44
N ALA A 63 -8.21 -25.00 -6.46
CA ALA A 63 -7.30 -25.39 -7.55
C ALA A 63 -7.37 -26.89 -7.90
N LYS A 64 -8.41 -27.26 -8.64
CA LYS A 64 -8.65 -28.58 -9.21
C LYS A 64 -9.22 -28.50 -10.62
N GLU A 65 -9.18 -27.33 -11.25
CA GLU A 65 -9.37 -27.19 -12.69
C GLU A 65 -8.28 -26.25 -13.20
N ASP A 66 -7.06 -26.78 -13.24
CA ASP A 66 -5.98 -26.23 -14.02
C ASP A 66 -6.45 -26.17 -15.48
N LEU A 67 -6.78 -24.98 -15.98
CA LEU A 67 -6.84 -24.79 -17.42
C LEU A 67 -5.39 -24.88 -17.91
N PRO A 68 -5.00 -25.94 -18.64
CA PRO A 68 -3.59 -26.17 -18.90
C PRO A 68 -3.05 -25.04 -19.79
N LEU A 69 -2.05 -24.34 -19.24
CA LEU A 69 -1.19 -23.36 -19.93
C LEU A 69 -0.53 -23.94 -21.22
N ALA A 70 -0.69 -25.25 -21.47
CA ALA A 70 -0.25 -25.98 -22.65
C ALA A 70 -0.98 -25.60 -23.96
N LEU A 71 -2.15 -24.97 -23.92
CA LEU A 71 -2.86 -24.58 -25.15
C LEU A 71 -2.34 -23.29 -25.80
N ALA A 72 -1.53 -22.48 -25.11
CA ALA A 72 -1.05 -21.20 -25.64
C ALA A 72 0.18 -21.31 -26.56
N ARG A 73 0.84 -22.47 -26.66
CA ARG A 73 2.09 -22.64 -27.45
C ARG A 73 1.90 -23.24 -28.84
N HIS A 74 0.68 -23.60 -29.25
CA HIS A 74 0.45 -24.26 -30.54
C HIS A 74 0.13 -23.33 -31.73
N ALA A 75 -0.06 -22.02 -31.52
CA ALA A 75 -0.39 -21.09 -32.61
C ALA A 75 0.85 -20.44 -33.29
N THR A 76 2.07 -20.62 -32.77
CA THR A 76 3.25 -19.90 -33.28
C THR A 76 4.12 -20.71 -34.26
N ASN A 77 3.91 -22.02 -34.38
CA ASN A 77 4.74 -22.90 -35.23
C ASN A 77 4.13 -23.31 -36.58
N GLN A 78 2.97 -22.75 -36.99
CA GLN A 78 2.39 -23.04 -38.32
C GLN A 78 2.70 -22.00 -39.41
N ILE A 79 3.46 -20.93 -39.12
CA ILE A 79 3.80 -19.91 -40.14
C ILE A 79 5.16 -20.19 -40.82
N ALA A 80 5.98 -21.12 -40.31
CA ALA A 80 7.34 -21.35 -40.81
C ALA A 80 7.51 -22.50 -41.83
N SER A 81 6.43 -23.11 -42.33
CA SER A 81 6.52 -24.25 -43.28
C SER A 81 5.96 -23.97 -44.68
N LEU A 82 5.88 -22.71 -45.10
CA LEU A 82 5.56 -22.31 -46.48
C LEU A 82 6.70 -21.51 -47.12
N GLU A 83 7.95 -21.95 -46.95
CA GLU A 83 9.07 -21.55 -47.80
C GLU A 83 9.93 -22.78 -48.14
N ASN A 84 9.47 -23.55 -49.12
CA ASN A 84 10.28 -24.23 -50.15
C ASN A 84 9.37 -24.83 -51.23
#